data_AF-A0A6J1W590-F1
#
_entry.id   AF-A0A6J1W590-F1
#
_cell.length_a   1.000
_cell.length_b   1.000
_cell.length_c   1.000
_cell.angle_alpha   90.00
_cell.angle_beta   90.00
_cell.angle_gamma   90.00
#
_symmetry.space_group_name_H-M   'P 1'
#
loop_
_entity.id
_entity.type
_entity.pdbx_description
1 polymer ?
#
loop_
_entity_poly.entity_id
_entity_poly.type
_entity_poly.pdbx_seq_one_letter_code
_entity_poly.pdbx_strand_id
1 'polypeptide(L)'
;MLLSYVCLAFDTKEETEERLCNLTQKPASRLEICNPEPCPPRWFYKQGACSVTCGEGVMRKILYCARGAEEEEEEEILPDAACEDSLRPQEQET
;
A
#
# COMPACT_ATOMS: atom_id res chain seq x y z
N MET A 1 0.60 -1.95 -13.19
CA MET A 1 0.58 -3.40 -13.48
C MET A 1 0.21 -3.59 -14.95
N LEU A 2 0.80 -4.56 -15.66
CA LEU A 2 0.49 -4.78 -17.08
C LEU A 2 -0.54 -5.90 -17.24
N LEU A 3 -1.73 -5.56 -17.76
CA LEU A 3 -2.74 -6.55 -18.09
C LEU A 3 -2.44 -7.12 -19.48
N SER A 4 -2.18 -8.43 -19.56
CA SER A 4 -1.96 -9.18 -20.80
C SER A 4 -3.06 -10.21 -21.04
N TYR A 5 -3.26 -10.56 -22.30
CA TYR A 5 -4.26 -11.53 -22.74
C TYR A 5 -3.56 -12.69 -23.43
N VAL A 6 -3.96 -13.91 -23.09
CA VAL A 6 -3.47 -15.17 -23.66
C VAL A 6 -4.55 -15.82 -24.51
N CYS A 7 -4.13 -16.57 -25.53
CA CYS A 7 -5.04 -17.33 -26.37
C CYS A 7 -5.46 -18.61 -25.65
N LEU A 8 -6.76 -18.90 -25.60
CA LEU A 8 -7.31 -20.09 -24.93
C LEU A 8 -8.11 -20.95 -25.90
N ALA A 9 -7.95 -22.27 -25.81
CA ALA A 9 -8.80 -23.24 -26.48
C ALA A 9 -10.26 -23.07 -26.03
N PHE A 10 -11.19 -23.08 -26.97
CA PHE A 10 -12.60 -22.76 -26.68
C PHE A 10 -13.23 -23.76 -25.70
N ASP A 11 -12.92 -25.04 -25.90
CA ASP A 11 -13.44 -26.22 -25.23
C ASP A 11 -12.69 -26.55 -23.92
N THR A 12 -11.35 -26.59 -23.95
CA THR A 12 -10.56 -26.99 -22.77
C THR A 12 -10.19 -25.83 -21.86
N LYS A 13 -10.29 -24.58 -22.35
CA LYS A 13 -9.77 -23.37 -21.67
C LYS A 13 -8.26 -23.40 -21.40
N GLU A 14 -7.52 -24.29 -22.05
CA GLU A 14 -6.07 -24.34 -21.95
C GLU A 14 -5.42 -23.26 -22.82
N GLU A 15 -4.26 -22.78 -22.40
CA GLU A 15 -3.48 -21.81 -23.17
C GLU A 15 -2.95 -22.45 -24.46
N THR A 16 -3.09 -21.73 -25.57
CA THR A 16 -2.64 -22.18 -26.88
C THR A 16 -1.75 -21.13 -27.55
N GLU A 17 -1.19 -21.50 -28.70
CA GLU A 17 -0.40 -20.58 -29.50
C GLU A 17 -1.23 -19.37 -29.96
N GLU A 18 -0.66 -18.17 -29.82
CA GLU A 18 -1.28 -16.89 -30.16
C GLU A 18 -1.87 -16.83 -31.59
N ARG A 19 -1.20 -17.48 -32.54
CA ARG A 19 -1.60 -17.54 -33.96
C ARG A 19 -2.94 -18.26 -34.20
N LEU A 20 -3.41 -19.05 -33.24
CA LEU A 20 -4.71 -19.75 -33.32
C LEU A 20 -5.87 -18.83 -32.95
N CYS A 21 -5.59 -17.72 -32.26
CA CYS A 21 -6.56 -16.68 -31.97
C CYS A 21 -6.62 -15.65 -33.10
N ASN A 22 -7.79 -15.02 -33.27
CA ASN A 22 -7.92 -13.92 -34.20
C ASN A 22 -7.24 -12.66 -33.64
N LEU A 23 -6.07 -12.31 -34.17
CA LEU A 23 -5.28 -11.16 -33.76
C LEU A 23 -6.03 -9.83 -33.88
N THR A 24 -6.99 -9.70 -34.81
CA THR A 24 -7.80 -8.47 -34.94
C THR A 24 -8.83 -8.30 -33.82
N GLN A 25 -9.17 -9.38 -33.11
CA GLN A 25 -10.07 -9.33 -31.95
C GLN A 25 -9.32 -9.32 -30.62
N LYS A 26 -7.98 -9.37 -30.65
CA LYS A 26 -7.17 -9.31 -29.44
C LYS A 26 -7.27 -7.91 -28.82
N PRO A 27 -7.69 -7.79 -27.55
CA PRO A 27 -7.63 -6.53 -26.86
C PRO A 27 -6.16 -6.09 -26.70
N ALA A 28 -5.90 -4.79 -26.89
CA ALA A 28 -4.57 -4.26 -26.61
C ALA A 28 -4.23 -4.46 -25.12
N SER A 29 -2.99 -4.84 -24.84
CA SER A 29 -2.49 -4.78 -23.48
C SER A 29 -2.54 -3.34 -22.99
N ARG A 30 -2.96 -3.17 -21.74
CA ARG A 30 -3.10 -1.85 -21.13
C ARG A 30 -2.47 -1.86 -19.75
N LEU A 31 -1.91 -0.71 -19.41
CA LEU A 31 -1.48 -0.47 -18.05
C LEU A 31 -2.72 -0.20 -17.20
N GLU A 32 -2.84 -0.93 -16.11
CA GLU A 32 -3.79 -0.61 -15.07
C GLU A 32 -3.06 -0.13 -13.82
N ILE A 33 -3.66 0.88 -13.21
CA ILE A 33 -3.29 1.36 -11.89
C ILE A 33 -3.80 0.31 -10.91
N CYS A 34 -2.88 -0.33 -10.20
CA CYS A 34 -3.23 -1.21 -9.09
C CYS A 34 -3.53 -0.34 -7.88
N ASN A 35 -4.55 -0.69 -7.10
CA ASN A 35 -4.98 0.05 -5.91
C ASN A 35 -5.19 1.54 -6.21
N PRO A 36 -6.14 1.89 -7.10
CA PRO A 36 -6.40 3.28 -7.47
C PRO A 36 -6.99 4.09 -6.31
N GLU A 37 -7.59 3.41 -5.34
CA GLU A 37 -8.09 4.05 -4.13
C GLU A 37 -6.92 4.41 -3.21
N PRO A 38 -6.97 5.59 -2.57
CA PRO A 38 -5.98 5.95 -1.58
C PRO A 38 -5.96 4.93 -0.44
N CYS A 39 -4.77 4.67 0.08
CA CYS A 39 -4.61 3.86 1.28
C CYS A 39 -5.48 4.42 2.43
N PRO A 40 -6.07 3.55 3.27
CA PRO A 40 -6.77 4.03 4.45
C PRO A 40 -5.80 4.78 5.38
N PRO A 41 -6.26 5.83 6.06
CA PRO A 41 -5.43 6.54 7.03
C PRO A 41 -5.06 5.62 8.19
N ARG A 42 -3.85 5.81 8.74
CA ARG A 42 -3.34 5.03 9.88
C ARG A 42 -2.50 5.91 10.79
N TRP A 43 -2.25 5.42 12.00
CA TRP A 43 -1.35 6.07 12.95
C TRP A 43 0.11 5.88 12.54
N PHE A 44 0.84 6.99 12.49
CA PHE A 44 2.29 7.05 12.33
C PHE A 44 2.89 7.63 13.60
N TYR A 45 4.21 7.47 13.75
CA TYR A 45 4.92 8.08 14.86
C TYR A 45 6.24 8.69 14.44
N LYS A 46 6.59 9.81 15.09
CA LYS A 46 7.97 10.31 15.11
C LYS A 46 8.57 10.07 16.49
N GLN A 47 9.74 9.45 16.51
CA GLN A 47 10.47 9.16 17.75
C GLN A 47 11.36 10.35 18.11
N GLY A 48 11.29 10.77 19.37
CA GLY A 48 12.27 11.69 19.95
C GLY A 48 13.57 10.97 20.31
N ALA A 49 14.57 11.75 20.75
CA ALA A 49 15.78 11.19 21.33
C ALA A 49 15.45 10.41 22.62
N CYS A 50 16.20 9.33 22.88
CA CYS A 50 16.11 8.60 24.15
C CYS A 50 16.58 9.50 25.31
N SER A 51 15.95 9.37 26.48
CA SER A 51 16.32 10.16 27.67
C SER A 51 17.74 9.90 28.17
N VAL A 52 18.30 8.74 27.83
CA VAL A 52 19.67 8.33 28.20
C VAL A 52 20.38 7.77 26.97
N THR A 53 21.71 7.82 26.99
CA THR A 53 22.56 7.25 25.94
C THR A 53 22.98 5.81 26.24
N CYS A 54 22.81 5.34 27.48
CA CYS A 54 23.03 3.95 27.90
C CYS A 54 22.16 3.61 29.12
N GLY A 55 21.82 2.33 29.29
CA GLY A 55 20.92 1.86 30.35
C GLY A 55 19.44 2.02 30.01
N GLU A 56 18.59 1.86 31.01
CA GLU A 56 17.13 1.99 30.90
C GLU A 56 16.72 3.48 30.82
N GLY A 57 15.89 3.82 29.86
CA GLY A 57 15.45 5.19 29.63
C GLY A 57 14.19 5.25 28.79
N VAL A 58 13.55 6.41 28.80
CA VAL A 58 12.24 6.61 28.18
C VAL A 58 12.41 7.32 26.84
N MET A 59 11.72 6.81 25.82
CA MET A 59 11.59 7.47 24.52
C MET A 59 10.14 7.91 24.31
N ARG A 60 9.96 9.18 23.94
CA ARG A 60 8.62 9.70 23.61
C ARG A 60 8.35 9.53 22.12
N LYS A 61 7.18 8.99 21.80
CA LYS A 61 6.65 8.91 20.43
C LYS A 61 5.56 9.96 20.24
N ILE A 62 5.63 10.74 19.18
CA ILE A 62 4.55 11.65 18.78
C ILE A 62 3.72 10.92 17.73
N LEU A 63 2.49 10.58 18.09
CA LEU A 63 1.53 9.97 17.17
C LEU A 63 0.85 11.03 16.29
N TYR A 64 0.64 10.70 15.03
CA TYR A 64 -0.16 11.51 14.12
C TYR A 64 -0.91 10.62 13.14
N CYS A 65 -2.11 11.04 12.74
CA CYS A 65 -2.88 10.37 11.71
C CYS A 65 -2.41 10.87 10.35
N ALA A 66 -2.08 9.96 9.44
CA ALA A 66 -1.74 10.32 8.07
C ALA A 66 -2.21 9.26 7.08
N ARG A 67 -2.17 9.64 5.80
CA ARG A 67 -2.47 8.79 4.65
C ARG A 67 -1.25 8.80 3.72
N GLY A 68 -0.73 7.61 3.43
CA GLY A 68 0.49 7.40 2.63
C GLY A 68 1.26 6.14 3.08
N ALA A 69 2.32 5.78 2.37
CA ALA A 69 3.27 4.77 2.83
C ALA A 69 4.33 5.40 3.77
N GLU A 70 4.91 4.58 4.67
CA GLU A 70 6.02 5.02 5.56
C GLU A 70 7.27 5.48 4.79
N GLU A 71 7.39 5.07 3.53
CA GLU A 71 8.52 5.36 2.65
C GLU A 71 8.18 6.37 1.53
N GLU A 72 6.94 6.87 1.49
CA GLU A 72 6.52 7.88 0.51
C GLU A 72 6.89 9.29 1.02
N GLU A 73 7.50 10.11 0.15
CA GLU A 73 7.90 11.48 0.50
C GLU A 73 6.71 12.43 0.74
N GLU A 74 5.51 12.06 0.29
CA GLU A 74 4.27 12.83 0.45
C GLU A 74 3.28 12.12 1.38
N GLU A 75 3.47 12.27 2.70
CA GLU A 75 2.44 11.93 3.68
C GLU A 75 1.40 13.05 3.78
N GLU A 76 0.11 12.71 3.66
CA GLU A 76 -0.98 13.64 3.94
C GLU A 76 -1.37 13.54 5.43
N ILE A 77 -1.06 14.57 6.22
CA ILE A 77 -1.44 14.62 7.65
C ILE A 77 -2.94 14.93 7.77
N LEU A 78 -3.66 14.08 8.49
CA LEU A 78 -5.10 14.14 8.68
C LEU A 78 -5.48 14.36 10.15
N PRO A 79 -6.72 14.78 10.45
CA PRO A 79 -7.22 14.84 11.82
C PRO A 79 -7.27 13.45 12.45
N ASP A 80 -7.00 13.36 13.76
CA ASP A 80 -7.02 12.12 14.54
C ASP A 80 -8.29 11.27 14.36
N ALA A 81 -9.45 11.93 14.18
CA ALA A 81 -10.74 11.26 13.94
C ALA A 81 -10.74 10.38 12.68
N ALA A 82 -9.90 10.68 11.68
CA ALA A 82 -9.78 9.86 10.48
C ALA A 82 -9.13 8.49 10.77
N CYS A 83 -8.41 8.36 11.88
CA CYS A 83 -7.75 7.14 12.32
C CYS A 83 -8.45 6.47 13.51
N GLU A 84 -9.66 6.90 13.89
CA GLU A 84 -10.36 6.42 15.09
C GLU A 84 -10.73 4.93 15.01
N ASP A 85 -11.00 4.43 13.80
CA ASP A 85 -11.23 3.01 13.52
C ASP A 85 -9.94 2.16 13.46
N SER A 86 -8.77 2.80 13.54
CA SER A 86 -7.47 2.13 13.48
C SER A 86 -6.86 1.93 14.86
N LEU A 87 -6.03 0.88 15.01
CA LEU A 87 -5.36 0.57 16.27
C LEU A 87 -4.39 1.71 16.65
N ARG A 88 -4.74 2.49 17.68
CA ARG A 88 -3.86 3.53 18.22
C ARG A 88 -2.67 2.89 18.97
N PRO A 89 -1.42 3.16 18.57
CA PRO A 89 -0.24 2.65 19.28
C PRO A 89 -0.12 3.24 20.69
N GLN A 90 0.67 2.61 21.56
CA GLN A 90 1.04 3.21 22.84
C GLN A 90 2.04 4.36 22.62
N GLU A 91 1.78 5.52 23.24
CA GLU A 91 2.63 6.72 23.11
C GLU A 91 3.98 6.63 23.83
N GLN A 92 4.19 5.61 24.67
CA GLN A 92 5.39 5.41 25.49
C GLN A 92 5.82 3.94 25.48
N GLU A 93 7.11 3.69 25.23
CA GLU A 93 7.77 2.41 25.46
C GLU A 93 8.82 2.60 26.57
N THR A 94 8.92 1.61 27.46
CA THR A 94 9.83 1.60 28.64
C THR A 94 11.07 0.78 28.34
#